data_AF-A0A0R3QR96-F1
#
_entry.id   AF-A0A0R3QR96-F1
#
_cell.length_a   1.000
_cell.length_b   1.000
_cell.length_c   1.000
_cell.angle_alpha   90.00
_cell.angle_beta   90.00
_cell.angle_gamma   90.00
#
_symmetry.space_group_name_H-M   'P 1'
#
loop_
_entity.id
_entity.type
_entity.pdbx_description
1 polymer ?
#
loop_
_entity_poly.entity_id
_entity_poly.type
_entity_poly.pdbx_seq_one_letter_code
_entity_poly.pdbx_strand_id
1 'polypeptide(L)'
;LVETINTDGLLFGDRMIYVKNVDRKHQIYASLKKVIEDRHYRIKIYYKQDVPKEYGYSKNDKIGDILLEPEPGYNVRIKCSHNIDDSSKPFHFSSHGMNPNHWTMKSILLMKGPVFKQNYQIDGTANNLDLYPLMCYILGVIPAPNNGTIQHMLEVLKIPITTNSLSTKQIEVI
;
A
#
# COMPACT_ATOMS: atom_id res chain seq x y z
N LEU A 1 23.61 -23.55 15.52
CA LEU A 1 23.61 -22.29 16.30
C LEU A 1 22.41 -21.46 15.85
N VAL A 2 21.59 -20.97 16.77
CA VAL A 2 20.59 -19.95 16.44
C VAL A 2 21.35 -18.63 16.30
N GLU A 3 21.42 -18.08 15.10
CA GLU A 3 21.99 -16.74 14.86
C GLU A 3 21.08 -15.73 15.57
N THR A 4 21.57 -15.09 16.63
CA THR A 4 20.80 -14.10 17.39
C THR A 4 21.19 -12.69 16.94
N ILE A 5 20.19 -11.88 16.61
CA ILE A 5 20.37 -10.47 16.27
C ILE A 5 20.20 -9.66 17.56
N ASN A 6 21.23 -8.91 17.96
CA ASN A 6 21.09 -7.91 19.02
C ASN A 6 20.09 -6.83 18.55
N THR A 7 19.05 -6.57 19.34
CA THR A 7 17.97 -5.61 19.01
C THR A 7 18.13 -4.24 19.67
N ASP A 8 19.17 -4.02 20.46
CA ASP A 8 19.41 -2.79 21.22
C ASP A 8 19.56 -1.60 20.26
N GLY A 9 18.79 -0.54 20.51
CA GLY A 9 18.81 0.67 19.68
C GLY A 9 18.17 0.52 18.29
N LEU A 10 17.54 -0.63 17.99
CA LEU A 10 16.67 -0.75 16.82
C LEU A 10 15.28 -0.18 17.12
N LEU A 11 14.73 0.53 16.14
CA LEU A 11 13.32 0.90 16.15
C LEU A 11 12.56 -0.03 15.20
N PHE A 12 11.30 -0.29 15.53
CA PHE A 12 10.45 -1.21 14.80
C PHE A 12 9.13 -0.52 14.47
N GLY A 13 8.69 -0.68 13.23
CA GLY A 13 7.32 -0.41 12.80
C GLY A 13 6.57 -1.71 12.57
N ASP A 14 5.35 -1.63 12.05
CA ASP A 14 4.67 -2.82 11.57
C ASP A 14 5.44 -3.38 10.36
N ARG A 15 6.04 -4.56 10.54
CA ARG A 15 6.86 -5.27 9.53
C ARG A 15 8.04 -4.48 8.94
N MET A 16 8.50 -3.45 9.66
CA MET A 16 9.60 -2.58 9.26
C MET A 16 10.65 -2.49 10.37
N ILE A 17 11.92 -2.48 9.99
CA ILE A 17 13.05 -2.29 10.90
C ILE A 17 13.79 -1.01 10.48
N TYR A 18 14.06 -0.14 11.45
CA TYR A 18 14.83 1.08 11.26
C TYR A 18 16.22 0.90 11.86
N VAL A 19 17.25 1.15 11.06
CA VAL A 19 18.64 0.87 11.39
C VAL A 19 19.51 2.05 10.98
N LYS A 20 20.04 2.79 11.96
CA LYS A 20 20.88 3.97 11.72
C LYS A 20 22.25 3.64 11.13
N ASN A 21 22.83 2.51 11.54
CA ASN A 21 24.17 2.10 11.11
C ASN A 21 24.10 1.19 9.88
N VAL A 22 24.86 1.52 8.83
CA VAL A 22 24.82 0.85 7.52
C VAL A 22 25.32 -0.60 7.60
N ASP A 23 26.43 -0.86 8.29
CA ASP A 23 26.99 -2.21 8.42
C ASP A 23 26.03 -3.13 9.18
N ARG A 24 25.47 -2.62 10.28
CA ARG A 24 24.47 -3.32 11.07
C ARG A 24 23.20 -3.63 10.25
N LYS A 25 22.77 -2.70 9.39
CA LYS A 25 21.63 -2.92 8.48
C LYS A 25 21.90 -4.11 7.56
N HIS A 26 23.09 -4.17 6.96
CA HIS A 26 23.46 -5.28 6.08
C HIS A 26 23.57 -6.62 6.81
N GLN A 27 24.13 -6.63 8.03
CA GLN A 27 24.17 -7.81 8.89
C GLN A 27 22.77 -8.33 9.21
N ILE A 28 21.87 -7.45 9.69
CA ILE A 28 20.48 -7.80 10.02
C ILE A 28 19.77 -8.36 8.79
N TYR A 29 19.88 -7.69 7.65
CA TYR A 29 19.26 -8.13 6.41
C TYR A 29 19.74 -9.51 5.99
N ALA A 30 21.07 -9.74 5.99
CA ALA A 30 21.65 -11.02 5.59
C ALA A 30 21.22 -12.16 6.51
N SER A 31 21.28 -11.97 7.83
CA SER A 31 20.87 -13.00 8.79
C SER A 31 19.37 -13.31 8.69
N LEU A 32 18.51 -12.29 8.54
CA LEU A 32 17.06 -12.52 8.35
C LEU A 32 16.77 -13.24 7.03
N LYS A 33 17.38 -12.79 5.93
CA LYS A 33 17.20 -13.39 4.61
C LYS A 33 17.58 -14.87 4.62
N LYS A 34 18.73 -15.21 5.20
CA LYS A 34 19.19 -16.59 5.35
C LYS A 34 18.21 -17.46 6.13
N VAL A 35 17.69 -16.97 7.28
CA VAL A 35 16.70 -17.73 8.06
C VAL A 35 15.40 -17.93 7.30
N ILE A 36 14.94 -16.92 6.56
CA ILE A 36 13.75 -17.02 5.71
C ILE A 36 13.93 -18.12 4.65
N GLU A 37 15.08 -18.15 4.00
CA GLU A 37 15.41 -19.14 2.96
C GLU A 37 15.60 -20.55 3.55
N ASP A 38 16.43 -20.70 4.58
CA ASP A 38 16.74 -21.98 5.24
C ASP A 38 15.50 -22.66 5.84
N ARG A 39 14.51 -21.88 6.28
CA ARG A 39 13.27 -22.38 6.89
C ARG A 39 12.10 -22.38 5.93
N HIS A 40 12.32 -22.00 4.67
CA HIS A 40 11.29 -21.91 3.64
C HIS A 40 10.08 -21.06 4.05
N TYR A 41 10.30 -19.97 4.79
CA TYR A 41 9.23 -19.05 5.15
C TYR A 41 8.79 -18.26 3.91
N ARG A 42 7.47 -18.15 3.70
CA ARG A 42 6.90 -17.36 2.59
C ARG A 42 6.81 -15.88 2.98
N ILE A 43 7.98 -15.29 3.19
CA ILE A 43 8.16 -13.89 3.55
C ILE A 43 9.21 -13.32 2.59
N LYS A 44 8.89 -12.24 1.90
CA LYS A 44 9.87 -11.49 1.13
C LYS A 44 10.50 -10.43 2.01
N ILE A 45 11.80 -10.21 1.81
CA ILE A 45 12.56 -9.19 2.52
C ILE A 45 13.15 -8.21 1.51
N TYR A 46 13.04 -6.92 1.82
CA TYR A 46 13.50 -5.84 0.96
C TYR A 46 14.33 -4.85 1.76
N TYR A 47 15.40 -4.33 1.15
CA TYR A 47 15.81 -2.99 1.53
C TYR A 47 14.78 -1.99 1.00
N LYS A 48 14.64 -0.84 1.66
CA LYS A 48 13.71 0.23 1.24
C LYS A 48 13.76 0.57 -0.25
N GLN A 49 14.96 0.64 -0.82
CA GLN A 49 15.15 0.98 -2.24
C GLN A 49 14.78 -0.16 -3.21
N ASP A 50 14.67 -1.39 -2.71
CA ASP A 50 14.41 -2.59 -3.52
C ASP A 50 12.92 -3.01 -3.47
N VAL A 51 12.10 -2.27 -2.74
CA VAL A 51 10.64 -2.46 -2.75
C VAL A 51 10.12 -2.29 -4.18
N PRO A 52 9.22 -3.16 -4.67
CA PRO A 52 8.69 -3.06 -6.03
C PRO A 52 8.18 -1.66 -6.37
N LYS A 53 8.65 -1.11 -7.50
CA LYS A 53 8.40 0.29 -7.88
C LYS A 53 6.91 0.57 -8.04
N GLU A 54 6.15 -0.41 -8.50
CA GLU A 54 4.70 -0.37 -8.67
C GLU A 54 3.93 -0.13 -7.37
N TYR A 55 4.53 -0.36 -6.20
CA TYR A 55 3.87 -0.07 -4.92
C TYR A 55 3.91 1.42 -4.57
N GLY A 56 4.78 2.20 -5.22
CA GLY A 56 5.00 3.60 -4.83
C GLY A 56 5.52 3.75 -3.39
N TYR A 57 6.06 2.68 -2.79
CA TYR A 57 6.32 2.57 -1.36
C TYR A 57 7.81 2.52 -1.02
N SER A 58 8.54 3.57 -1.39
CA SER A 58 9.98 3.69 -1.07
C SER A 58 10.46 5.13 -0.84
N LYS A 59 9.73 6.13 -1.34
CA LYS A 59 10.12 7.55 -1.33
C LYS A 59 9.52 8.33 -0.15
N ASN A 60 9.65 7.82 1.07
CA ASN A 60 9.22 8.52 2.28
C ASN A 60 10.10 8.14 3.49
N ASP A 61 10.53 9.11 4.28
CA ASP A 61 11.45 8.89 5.43
C ASP A 61 10.82 8.10 6.58
N LYS A 62 9.49 7.98 6.61
CA LYS A 62 8.77 7.13 7.56
C LYS A 62 8.76 5.65 7.16
N ILE A 63 9.28 5.28 6.00
CA ILE A 63 9.44 3.88 5.59
C ILE A 63 10.78 3.40 6.14
N GLY A 64 10.75 2.27 6.87
CA GLY A 64 11.92 1.65 7.48
C GLY A 64 12.96 1.16 6.47
N ASP A 65 14.17 0.91 6.95
CA ASP A 65 15.33 0.54 6.13
C ASP A 65 15.25 -0.88 5.57
N ILE A 66 14.60 -1.78 6.34
CA ILE A 66 14.34 -3.16 5.97
C ILE A 66 12.84 -3.42 6.12
N LEU A 67 12.22 -4.01 5.10
CA LEU A 67 10.81 -4.36 5.06
C LEU A 67 10.63 -5.87 4.94
N LEU A 68 9.61 -6.39 5.63
CA LEU A 68 9.21 -7.79 5.57
C LEU A 68 7.79 -7.88 5.00
N GLU A 69 7.64 -8.44 3.81
CA GLU A 69 6.35 -8.68 3.16
C GLU A 69 5.99 -10.17 3.31
N PRO A 70 5.13 -10.56 4.27
CA PRO A 70 4.59 -11.92 4.28
C PRO A 70 3.67 -12.14 3.07
N GLU A 71 3.72 -13.32 2.48
CA GLU A 71 2.73 -13.75 1.51
C GLU A 71 1.38 -14.08 2.19
N PRO A 72 0.26 -14.08 1.47
CA PRO A 72 -1.03 -14.49 2.03
C PRO A 72 -0.97 -15.84 2.74
N GLY A 73 -1.49 -15.88 3.98
CA GLY A 73 -1.39 -17.02 4.88
C GLY A 73 -0.22 -16.95 5.88
N TYR A 74 0.70 -15.99 5.72
CA TYR A 74 1.81 -15.74 6.64
C TYR A 74 1.65 -14.40 7.35
N ASN A 75 2.30 -14.27 8.51
CA ASN A 75 2.35 -13.02 9.26
C ASN A 75 3.75 -12.85 9.87
N VAL A 76 4.18 -11.60 10.02
CA VAL A 76 5.45 -11.25 10.65
C VAL A 76 5.15 -10.35 11.84
N ARG A 77 5.59 -10.77 13.03
CA ARG A 77 5.64 -9.94 14.23
C ARG A 77 7.08 -9.79 14.65
N ILE A 78 7.59 -8.56 14.64
CA ILE A 78 8.99 -8.31 14.99
C ILE A 78 9.22 -8.40 16.52
N LYS A 79 8.19 -8.08 17.31
CA LYS A 79 8.18 -8.34 18.76
C LYS A 79 7.10 -9.37 19.08
N CYS A 80 7.52 -10.53 19.57
CA CYS A 80 6.63 -11.50 20.18
C CYS A 80 6.54 -11.20 21.67
N SER A 81 5.41 -10.69 22.14
CA SER A 81 5.09 -10.80 23.57
C SER A 81 4.70 -12.25 23.81
N HIS A 82 5.56 -13.02 24.47
CA HIS A 82 5.21 -14.35 24.97
C HIS A 82 4.37 -14.29 26.26
N ASN A 83 3.92 -13.11 26.69
CA ASN A 83 2.95 -13.02 27.78
C ASN A 83 1.59 -13.48 27.24
N ILE A 84 1.28 -14.72 27.61
CA ILE A 84 0.10 -15.53 27.28
C ILE A 84 -1.23 -14.92 27.79
N ASP A 85 -1.24 -13.69 28.30
CA ASP A 85 -2.47 -12.99 28.70
C ASP A 85 -3.12 -12.14 27.59
N ASP A 86 -2.48 -12.01 26.41
CA ASP A 86 -3.17 -11.45 25.23
C ASP A 86 -3.97 -12.54 24.49
N SER A 87 -4.84 -13.22 25.24
CA SER A 87 -5.87 -14.14 24.72
C SER A 87 -6.86 -13.44 23.77
N SER A 88 -6.79 -12.11 23.65
CA SER A 88 -7.63 -11.31 22.77
C SER A 88 -7.25 -11.43 21.29
N LYS A 89 -6.02 -11.89 20.96
CA LYS A 89 -5.57 -12.05 19.58
C LYS A 89 -4.77 -13.35 19.30
N PRO A 90 -5.42 -14.55 19.21
CA PRO A 90 -4.79 -15.75 18.65
C PRO A 90 -3.96 -15.49 17.38
N PHE A 91 -2.86 -16.22 17.22
CA PHE A 91 -1.95 -16.10 16.05
C PHE A 91 -2.64 -16.39 14.70
N HIS A 92 -3.83 -17.01 14.74
CA HIS A 92 -4.63 -17.43 13.59
C HIS A 92 -5.75 -16.41 13.22
N PHE A 93 -5.40 -15.16 12.92
CA PHE A 93 -6.37 -14.22 12.31
C PHE A 93 -6.10 -13.97 10.84
N SER A 94 -7.19 -13.59 10.16
CA SER A 94 -7.10 -12.88 8.90
C SER A 94 -6.32 -11.57 9.08
N SER A 95 -5.51 -11.25 8.08
CA SER A 95 -4.71 -10.02 8.00
C SER A 95 -4.78 -9.49 6.57
N HIS A 96 -4.40 -8.23 6.41
CA HIS A 96 -4.21 -7.58 5.12
C HIS A 96 -2.83 -6.89 5.07
N GLY A 97 -2.59 -6.10 4.02
CA GLY A 97 -1.38 -5.29 3.85
C GLY A 97 -0.22 -6.01 3.14
N MET A 98 -0.51 -7.11 2.44
CA MET A 98 0.42 -7.79 1.55
C MET A 98 0.39 -7.14 0.16
N ASN A 99 1.15 -7.69 -0.80
CA ASN A 99 1.19 -7.27 -2.19
C ASN A 99 -0.19 -6.81 -2.73
N PRO A 100 -0.36 -5.53 -3.09
CA PRO A 100 -1.64 -4.97 -3.57
C PRO A 100 -2.14 -5.60 -4.88
N ASN A 101 -1.27 -6.31 -5.61
CA ASN A 101 -1.62 -7.03 -6.83
C ASN A 101 -2.11 -8.46 -6.57
N HIS A 102 -2.01 -8.98 -5.35
CA HIS A 102 -2.57 -10.27 -5.01
C HIS A 102 -4.11 -10.20 -5.00
N TRP A 103 -4.78 -11.22 -5.53
CA TRP A 103 -6.24 -11.24 -5.70
C TRP A 103 -7.00 -11.09 -4.37
N THR A 104 -6.47 -11.63 -3.25
CA THR A 104 -7.06 -11.48 -1.92
C THR A 104 -6.96 -10.07 -1.33
N MET A 105 -6.13 -9.19 -1.90
CA MET A 105 -5.96 -7.80 -1.47
C MET A 105 -6.78 -6.81 -2.32
N LYS A 106 -7.53 -7.31 -3.31
CA LYS A 106 -8.40 -6.46 -4.13
C LYS A 106 -9.67 -6.10 -3.37
N SER A 107 -10.12 -4.86 -3.53
CA SER A 107 -11.36 -4.35 -2.94
C SER A 107 -12.46 -4.25 -4.01
N ILE A 108 -13.69 -3.98 -3.56
CA ILE A 108 -14.86 -3.78 -4.43
C ILE A 108 -15.00 -2.29 -4.74
N LEU A 109 -15.27 -1.97 -6.00
CA LEU A 109 -15.66 -0.63 -6.46
C LEU A 109 -17.03 -0.73 -7.15
N LEU A 110 -18.01 0.00 -6.62
CA LEU A 110 -19.34 0.13 -7.22
C LEU A 110 -19.66 1.61 -7.39
N MET A 111 -20.05 2.00 -8.60
CA MET A 111 -20.41 3.37 -8.94
C MET A 111 -21.84 3.39 -9.48
N LYS A 112 -22.69 4.24 -8.91
CA LYS A 112 -24.08 4.43 -9.34
C LYS A 112 -24.41 5.91 -9.31
N GLY A 113 -25.00 6.39 -10.40
CA GLY A 113 -25.42 7.79 -10.50
C GLY A 113 -25.83 8.17 -11.92
N PRO A 114 -26.34 9.39 -12.11
CA PRO A 114 -26.80 9.85 -13.42
C PRO A 114 -25.64 9.94 -14.43
N VAL A 115 -24.43 10.25 -13.99
CA VAL A 115 -23.24 10.43 -14.84
C VAL A 115 -22.55 9.13 -15.25
N PHE A 116 -22.72 8.06 -14.48
CA PHE A 116 -22.08 6.76 -14.76
C PHE A 116 -22.90 5.94 -15.75
N LYS A 117 -22.22 5.19 -16.63
CA LYS A 117 -22.87 4.17 -17.48
C LYS A 117 -23.58 3.14 -16.61
N GLN A 118 -24.70 2.62 -17.11
CA GLN A 118 -25.42 1.53 -16.47
C GLN A 118 -24.93 0.19 -17.02
N ASN A 119 -24.95 -0.85 -16.19
CA ASN A 119 -24.54 -2.21 -16.57
C ASN A 119 -23.16 -2.27 -17.23
N TYR A 120 -22.25 -1.42 -16.76
CA TYR A 120 -20.88 -1.34 -17.26
C TYR A 120 -19.92 -1.93 -16.22
N GLN A 121 -19.00 -2.76 -16.68
CA GLN A 121 -17.92 -3.33 -15.89
C GLN A 121 -16.59 -2.84 -16.46
N ILE A 122 -15.72 -2.36 -15.57
CA ILE A 122 -14.35 -2.00 -15.94
C ILE A 122 -13.59 -3.29 -16.23
N ASP A 123 -12.80 -3.30 -17.30
CA ASP A 123 -11.92 -4.43 -17.61
C ASP A 123 -10.77 -4.50 -16.58
N GLY A 124 -10.70 -5.61 -15.85
CA GLY A 124 -9.66 -5.82 -14.83
C GLY A 124 -9.92 -5.11 -13.51
N THR A 125 -8.86 -4.62 -12.86
CA THR A 125 -8.93 -3.94 -11.55
C THR A 125 -8.71 -2.45 -11.74
N ALA A 126 -9.70 -1.64 -11.35
CA ALA A 126 -9.56 -0.19 -11.31
C ALA A 126 -8.47 0.24 -10.31
N ASN A 127 -7.67 1.25 -10.67
CA ASN A 127 -6.68 1.84 -9.77
C ASN A 127 -7.36 2.84 -8.84
N ASN A 128 -7.17 2.69 -7.53
CA ASN A 128 -7.77 3.57 -6.53
C ASN A 128 -7.24 5.01 -6.59
N LEU A 129 -6.02 5.22 -7.13
CA LEU A 129 -5.46 6.56 -7.33
C LEU A 129 -6.30 7.39 -8.30
N ASP A 130 -7.00 6.76 -9.24
CA ASP A 130 -7.79 7.44 -10.27
C ASP A 130 -9.18 7.89 -9.75
N LEU A 131 -9.56 7.49 -8.53
CA LEU A 131 -10.83 7.89 -7.92
C LEU A 131 -10.87 9.37 -7.53
N TYR A 132 -9.76 9.93 -7.04
CA TYR A 132 -9.69 11.35 -6.70
C TYR A 132 -9.92 12.28 -7.90
N PRO A 133 -9.19 12.14 -9.03
CA PRO A 133 -9.47 12.97 -10.20
C PRO A 133 -10.86 12.69 -10.79
N LEU A 134 -11.39 11.46 -10.70
CA LEU A 134 -12.77 11.16 -11.10
C LEU A 134 -13.79 11.93 -10.26
N MET A 135 -13.64 11.97 -8.93
CA MET A 135 -14.51 12.75 -8.05
C MET A 135 -14.45 14.24 -8.39
N CYS A 136 -13.24 14.77 -8.63
CA CYS A 136 -13.06 16.18 -9.03
C CYS A 136 -13.77 16.47 -10.35
N TYR A 137 -13.65 15.56 -11.33
CA TYR A 137 -14.30 15.67 -12.64
C TYR A 137 -15.83 15.70 -12.52
N ILE A 138 -16.40 14.82 -11.68
CA ILE A 138 -17.86 14.76 -11.45
C ILE A 138 -18.37 16.03 -10.76
N LEU A 139 -17.60 16.58 -9.82
CA LEU A 139 -17.97 17.78 -9.07
C LEU A 139 -17.70 19.08 -9.83
N GLY A 140 -16.98 19.03 -10.95
CA GLY A 140 -16.56 20.23 -11.67
C GLY A 140 -15.56 21.08 -10.86
N VAL A 141 -14.63 20.44 -10.16
CA VAL A 141 -13.56 21.14 -9.43
C VAL A 141 -12.19 20.81 -10.02
N ILE A 142 -11.27 21.77 -9.95
CA ILE A 142 -9.89 21.57 -10.39
C ILE A 142 -9.18 20.68 -9.37
N PRO A 143 -8.65 19.50 -9.76
CA PRO A 143 -7.93 18.64 -8.84
C PRO A 143 -6.61 19.28 -8.42
N ALA A 144 -6.24 19.10 -7.14
CA ALA A 144 -4.88 19.39 -6.68
C ALA A 144 -3.87 18.38 -7.29
N PRO A 145 -2.55 18.67 -7.26
CA PRO A 145 -1.53 17.73 -7.72
C PRO A 145 -1.70 16.36 -7.06
N ASN A 146 -1.81 15.30 -7.88
CA ASN A 146 -2.04 13.93 -7.42
C ASN A 146 -1.43 12.93 -8.41
N ASN A 147 -1.42 11.65 -8.05
CA ASN A 147 -0.84 10.57 -8.87
C ASN A 147 -1.87 9.76 -9.67
N GLY A 148 -3.14 10.17 -9.68
CA GLY A 148 -4.19 9.54 -10.46
C GLY A 148 -4.24 10.07 -11.90
N THR A 149 -4.82 9.26 -12.77
CA THR A 149 -4.97 9.51 -14.21
C THR A 149 -6.44 9.42 -14.60
N ILE A 150 -7.10 10.56 -14.82
CA ILE A 150 -8.53 10.61 -15.14
C ILE A 150 -8.90 9.82 -16.40
N GLN A 151 -7.98 9.70 -17.37
CA GLN A 151 -8.20 9.01 -18.63
C GLN A 151 -8.61 7.55 -18.42
N HIS A 152 -8.12 6.88 -17.37
CA HIS A 152 -8.51 5.50 -17.05
C HIS A 152 -9.98 5.37 -16.62
N MET A 153 -10.62 6.46 -16.21
CA MET A 153 -11.98 6.47 -15.67
C MET A 153 -13.00 7.11 -16.61
N LEU A 154 -12.59 7.67 -17.76
CA LEU A 154 -13.53 8.30 -18.69
C LEU A 154 -14.52 7.30 -19.28
N GLU A 155 -14.11 6.03 -19.45
CA GLU A 155 -14.96 4.99 -20.01
C GLU A 155 -16.16 4.62 -19.12
N VAL A 156 -16.10 4.89 -17.81
CA VAL A 156 -17.20 4.61 -16.88
C VAL A 156 -18.31 5.65 -16.95
N LEU A 157 -18.08 6.79 -17.62
CA LEU A 157 -19.00 7.92 -17.70
C LEU A 157 -19.84 7.87 -18.98
N LYS A 158 -21.11 8.29 -18.90
CA LYS A 158 -22.04 8.29 -20.06
C LYS A 158 -21.63 9.27 -21.15
N ILE A 159 -21.09 10.42 -20.77
CA ILE A 159 -20.75 11.53 -21.65
C ILE A 159 -19.48 12.16 -21.09
N PRO A 160 -18.46 12.51 -21.92
CA PRO A 160 -17.44 13.44 -21.47
C PRO A 160 -18.15 14.75 -21.17
N ILE A 161 -18.30 15.10 -19.89
CA ILE A 161 -18.68 16.44 -19.46
C ILE A 161 -17.70 17.38 -20.18
N THR A 162 -18.18 18.05 -21.22
CA THR A 162 -17.42 19.07 -21.92
C THR A 162 -17.10 20.14 -20.88
N THR A 163 -15.84 20.53 -20.84
CA THR A 163 -15.25 21.56 -19.95
C THR A 163 -15.99 22.90 -19.95
N ASN A 164 -16.97 23.09 -20.84
CA ASN A 164 -17.80 24.28 -20.96
C ASN A 164 -18.87 24.44 -19.87
N SER A 165 -19.12 23.43 -19.02
CA SER A 165 -20.00 23.61 -17.84
C SER A 165 -19.28 24.16 -16.60
N LEU A 166 -17.94 24.29 -16.66
CA LEU A 166 -17.17 25.10 -15.71
C LEU A 166 -17.34 26.58 -16.06
N SER A 167 -18.58 27.06 -16.04
CA SER A 167 -18.82 28.50 -15.99
C SER A 167 -18.26 28.98 -14.66
N THR A 168 -17.07 29.57 -14.71
CA THR A 168 -16.53 30.43 -13.68
C THR A 168 -17.48 31.61 -13.51
N LYS A 169 -18.53 31.43 -12.71
CA LYS A 169 -19.08 32.56 -11.98
C LYS A 169 -17.97 33.03 -11.05
N GLN A 170 -17.28 34.07 -11.52
CA GLN A 170 -16.42 35.01 -10.82
C GLN A 170 -16.37 34.75 -9.31
N ILE A 171 -15.32 34.08 -8.86
CA ILE A 171 -14.81 34.31 -7.52
C ILE A 171 -13.85 35.49 -7.69
N GLU A 172 -14.38 36.70 -7.54
CA GLU A 172 -13.54 37.88 -7.29
C GLU A 172 -12.82 37.63 -5.97
N VAL A 173 -11.49 37.53 -6.05
CA VAL A 173 -10.62 37.60 -4.88
C VAL A 173 -10.52 39.08 -4.51
N ILE A 174 -11.12 39.44 -3.38
CA ILE A 174 -10.82 40.68 -2.63
C ILE A 174 -9.55 40.40 -1.80
#